data_AF-A0A353DT37-F1
#
_entry.id   AF-A0A353DT37-F1
#
_cell.length_a   1.000
_cell.length_b   1.000
_cell.length_c   1.000
_cell.angle_alpha   90.00
_cell.angle_beta   90.00
_cell.angle_gamma   90.00
#
_symmetry.space_group_name_H-M   'P 1'
#
loop_
_entity.id
_entity.type
_entity.pdbx_description
1 polymer ?
#
loop_
_entity_poly.entity_id
_entity_poly.type
_entity_poly.pdbx_seq_one_letter_code
_entity_poly.pdbx_strand_id
1 'polypeptide(L)' 'MTNKATKFKDDLRVINAGLEGFAQAMRYQDVPVVEIDWRPPADGEINLIEILKTIYCNKELVERINSANKMV' A
#
# COMPACT_ATOMS: atom_id res chain seq x y z
N MET A 1 1.92 -35.00 -5.36
CA MET A 1 2.32 -33.57 -5.37
C MET A 1 1.31 -32.84 -6.23
N THR A 2 0.42 -32.04 -5.62
CA THR A 2 -0.67 -31.37 -6.32
C THR A 2 -0.12 -30.27 -7.20
N ASN A 3 -0.30 -30.42 -8.52
CA ASN A 3 0.11 -29.45 -9.52
C ASN A 3 -0.72 -28.16 -9.33
N LYS A 4 -0.14 -27.12 -8.73
CA LYS A 4 -0.82 -25.83 -8.53
C LYS A 4 -1.07 -25.24 -9.91
N ALA A 5 -2.33 -25.07 -10.28
CA ALA A 5 -2.70 -24.44 -11.55
C ALA A 5 -2.08 -23.04 -11.64
N THR A 6 -1.19 -22.83 -12.61
CA THR A 6 -0.58 -21.53 -12.89
C THR A 6 -1.67 -20.58 -13.38
N LYS A 7 -2.07 -19.63 -12.53
CA LYS A 7 -3.14 -18.65 -12.85
C LYS A 7 -2.66 -17.46 -13.68
N PHE A 8 -1.35 -17.28 -13.81
CA PHE A 8 -0.75 -16.22 -14.60
C PHE A 8 -0.32 -16.79 -15.95
N LYS A 9 -0.82 -16.19 -17.03
CA LYS A 9 -0.57 -16.63 -18.41
C LYS A 9 0.42 -15.73 -19.15
N ASP A 10 0.66 -14.54 -18.61
CA ASP A 10 1.49 -13.49 -19.20
C ASP A 10 2.64 -13.13 -18.25
N ASP A 11 3.55 -12.29 -18.73
CA ASP A 11 4.67 -11.77 -17.95
C ASP A 11 4.21 -11.09 -16.66
N LEU A 12 4.85 -11.48 -15.55
CA LEU A 12 4.55 -10.94 -14.24
C LEU A 12 5.25 -9.59 -14.04
N ARG A 13 4.46 -8.59 -13.61
CA ARG A 13 4.95 -7.27 -13.20
C ARG A 13 4.63 -7.09 -11.73
N VAL A 14 5.64 -6.82 -10.92
CA VAL A 14 5.50 -6.79 -9.45
C VAL A 14 5.55 -5.35 -8.95
N ILE A 15 4.67 -5.01 -8.00
CA ILE A 15 4.80 -3.83 -7.16
C ILE A 15 5.09 -4.32 -5.75
N ASN A 16 6.27 -3.99 -5.21
CA ASN A 16 6.62 -4.27 -3.82
C ASN A 16 6.14 -3.13 -2.91
N ALA A 17 5.19 -3.43 -2.03
CA ALA A 17 4.76 -2.55 -0.97
C ALA A 17 5.10 -3.23 0.38
N GLY A 18 6.16 -2.76 1.04
CA GLY A 18 6.63 -3.36 2.28
C GLY A 18 8.14 -3.50 2.32
N LEU A 19 8.63 -4.66 2.75
CA LEU A 19 10.05 -4.86 3.03
C LEU A 19 10.90 -4.79 1.76
N GLU A 20 11.97 -3.99 1.82
CA GLU A 20 12.92 -3.83 0.73
C GLU A 20 13.57 -5.14 0.28
N GLY A 21 13.81 -6.06 1.23
CA GLY A 21 14.38 -7.37 0.96
C GLY A 21 13.59 -8.19 -0.07
N PHE A 22 12.27 -7.99 -0.18
CA PHE A 22 11.47 -8.66 -1.21
C PHE A 22 11.69 -8.07 -2.60
N ALA A 23 11.76 -6.75 -2.73
CA ALA A 23 12.13 -6.12 -4.00
C ALA A 23 13.54 -6.54 -4.43
N GLN A 24 14.50 -6.57 -3.51
CA GLN A 24 15.86 -7.05 -3.80
C GLN A 24 15.86 -8.50 -4.29
N ALA A 25 15.17 -9.41 -3.60
CA ALA A 25 15.07 -10.81 -4.00
C ALA A 25 14.46 -11.00 -5.40
N MET A 26 13.50 -10.16 -5.80
CA MET A 26 12.93 -10.17 -7.15
C MET A 26 13.94 -9.66 -8.20
N ARG A 27 14.63 -8.55 -7.91
CA ARG A 27 15.69 -8.02 -8.79
C ARG A 27 16.81 -9.03 -9.01
N TYR A 28 17.21 -9.78 -7.98
CA TYR A 28 18.22 -10.84 -8.09
C TYR A 28 17.81 -12.02 -8.99
N GLN A 29 16.51 -12.18 -9.24
CA GLN A 29 15.96 -13.20 -10.13
C GLN A 29 15.56 -12.64 -11.51
N ASP A 30 16.04 -11.43 -11.84
CA ASP A 30 15.69 -10.70 -13.07
C ASP A 30 14.18 -10.47 -13.26
N VAL A 31 13.42 -10.43 -12.17
CA VAL A 31 11.97 -10.15 -12.21
C VAL A 31 11.74 -8.63 -12.19
N PRO A 32 10.98 -8.06 -13.14
CA PRO A 32 10.62 -6.64 -13.13
C PRO A 32 9.78 -6.27 -11.90
N VAL A 33 10.34 -5.42 -11.04
CA VAL A 33 9.69 -4.94 -9.81
C VAL A 33 9.81 -3.42 -9.65
N VAL A 34 8.68 -2.78 -9.34
CA VAL A 34 8.61 -1.40 -8.85
C VAL A 34 8.45 -1.45 -7.35
N GLU A 35 9.30 -0.75 -6.62
CA GLU A 35 9.21 -0.65 -5.17
C GLU A 35 8.60 0.69 -4.78
N ILE A 36 7.66 0.65 -3.84
CA ILE A 36 7.04 1.86 -3.28
C ILE A 36 7.41 1.99 -1.80
N ASP A 37 7.74 3.20 -1.36
CA ASP A 37 7.88 3.55 0.06
C ASP A 37 6.50 3.61 0.70
N TRP A 38 5.88 2.44 0.82
CA TRP A 38 4.58 2.29 1.43
C TRP A 38 4.73 2.18 2.95
N ARG A 39 3.89 2.92 3.66
CA ARG A 39 3.73 2.81 5.11
C ARG A 39 2.27 2.58 5.46
N PRO A 40 1.98 1.77 6.49
CA PRO A 40 0.62 1.64 6.97
C PRO A 40 0.11 2.98 7.52
N PRO A 41 -1.21 3.24 7.47
CA PRO A 41 -1.77 4.43 8.11
C PRO A 41 -1.34 4.51 9.57
N ALA A 42 -0.95 5.71 10.01
CA ALA A 42 -0.52 5.94 11.38
C ALA A 42 0.62 4.99 11.85
N ASP A 43 1.46 4.52 10.94
CA ASP A 43 2.55 3.55 11.21
C ASP A 43 2.08 2.26 11.94
N GLY A 44 0.79 1.93 11.84
CA GLY A 44 0.22 0.76 12.51
C GLY A 44 -0.29 1.01 13.93
N GLU A 45 -0.20 2.24 14.44
CA GLU A 45 -0.68 2.62 15.78
C GLU A 45 -2.20 2.52 15.87
N ILE A 46 -2.69 1.46 16.53
CA ILE A 46 -4.12 1.09 16.56
C ILE A 46 -5.00 2.25 17.03
N ASN A 47 -4.60 2.94 18.10
CA ASN A 47 -5.37 4.06 18.64
C ASN A 47 -5.50 5.20 17.63
N LEU A 48 -4.42 5.51 16.90
CA LEU A 48 -4.43 6.56 15.90
C LEU A 48 -5.21 6.12 14.65
N ILE A 49 -5.14 4.85 14.28
CA ILE A 49 -5.96 4.28 13.20
C ILE A 49 -7.46 4.44 13.51
N GLU A 50 -7.91 4.17 14.73
CA GLU A 50 -9.32 4.33 15.10
C GLU A 50 -9.79 5.80 15.05
N ILE A 51 -8.91 6.73 15.46
CA ILE A 51 -9.18 8.17 15.31
C ILE A 51 -9.29 8.53 13.83
N LEU A 52 -8.34 8.09 13.00
CA LEU A 52 -8.36 8.34 11.56
C LEU A 52 -9.61 7.76 10.90
N LYS A 53 -10.02 6.53 11.24
CA LYS A 53 -11.27 5.93 10.76
C LYS A 53 -12.47 6.81 11.09
N THR A 54 -12.57 7.28 12.33
CA THR A 54 -13.65 8.17 12.77
C THR A 54 -13.68 9.45 11.95
N ILE A 55 -12.51 10.05 11.70
CA ILE A 55 -12.38 11.26 10.87
C ILE A 55 -12.81 10.97 9.42
N TYR A 56 -12.27 9.93 8.79
CA TYR A 56 -12.49 9.64 7.38
C TYR A 56 -13.87 9.08 7.05
N CYS A 57 -14.59 8.49 8.02
CA CYS A 57 -15.98 8.08 7.85
C CYS A 57 -16.95 9.27 7.82
N ASN A 58 -16.55 10.45 8.31
CA ASN A 58 -17.36 11.67 8.26
C ASN A 58 -17.03 12.50 7.01
N LYS A 59 -17.82 12.35 5.96
CA LYS A 59 -17.60 13.03 4.66
C LYS A 59 -17.55 14.55 4.78
N GLU A 60 -18.45 15.15 5.57
CA GLU A 60 -18.50 16.61 5.76
C GLU A 60 -17.22 17.12 6.44
N LEU A 61 -16.75 16.40 7.46
CA LEU A 61 -15.50 16.73 8.13
C LEU A 61 -14.30 16.61 7.18
N VAL A 62 -14.26 15.57 6.36
CA VAL A 62 -13.20 15.38 5.35
C VAL A 62 -13.19 16.50 4.32
N GLU A 63 -14.36 16.92 3.83
CA GLU A 63 -14.48 18.06 2.91
C GLU A 63 -13.97 19.36 3.52
N ARG A 64 -14.28 19.61 4.80
CA ARG A 64 -13.76 20.76 5.55
C ARG A 64 -12.24 20.71 5.70
N ILE A 65 -11.68 19.56 6.06
CA ILE A 65 -10.22 19.36 6.18
C ILE A 65 -9.53 19.63 4.83
N ASN A 66 -10.07 19.05 3.74
CA ASN A 66 -9.50 19.23 2.41
C ASN A 66 -9.60 20.68 1.91
N SER A 67 -10.69 21.38 2.25
CA SER A 67 -10.84 22.80 1.92
C SER A 67 -9.79 23.64 2.66
N ALA A 68 -9.55 23.37 3.94
CA ALA A 68 -8.54 24.06 4.73
C ALA A 68 -7.11 23.80 4.22
N ASN A 69 -6.77 22.55 3.88
CA ASN A 69 -5.45 22.20 3.37
C ASN A 69 -5.12 22.83 2.00
N LYS A 70 -6.13 23.20 1.21
CA LYS A 70 -5.95 23.89 -0.08
C LYS A 70 -5.74 25.40 0.06
N MET A 71 -5.96 25.96 1.24
CA MET A 71 -5.79 27.39 1.52
C MET A 71 -4.39 27.75 2.03
N VAL A 72 -3.52 26.75 2.17
CA VAL A 72 -2.11 26.86 2.59
C VAL A 72 -1.23 26.49 1.41
#